data_AF-A0A164T2K7-F1
#
_entry.id   AF-A0A164T2K7-F1
#
_cell.length_a   1.000
_cell.length_b   1.000
_cell.length_c   1.000
_cell.angle_alpha   90.00
_cell.angle_beta   90.00
_cell.angle_gamma   90.00
#
_symmetry.space_group_name_H-M   'P 1'
#
loop_
_entity.id
_entity.type
_entity.pdbx_description
1 polymer ?
#
loop_
_entity_poly.entity_id
_entity_poly.type
_entity_poly.pdbx_seq_one_letter_code
_entity_poly.pdbx_strand_id
1 'polypeptide(L)'
;MAEIPYQMISNLRPQTTTAWRLKVRVTRIWQAIDRQGETVGINLIFVDELLFVAEGVDYIQRHVFHFTDLSAIMDAARESNFLTDVVGILQQVQPISTYRNKYNQLKYSIQFTINDMHTSAQVIFYDEMAQSFDQEVHDAGQHPIIVIISSVKARLIQAIRFFINLNHEAVKDLRDALRLTNWRLH
;
A
#
# COMPACT_ATOMS: atom_id res chain seq x y z
N MET A 1 -8.41 36.82 -18.81
CA MET A 1 -8.26 35.47 -19.39
C MET A 1 -9.13 34.55 -18.55
N ALA A 2 -10.02 33.77 -19.14
CA ALA A 2 -10.96 32.93 -18.39
C ALA A 2 -10.20 31.82 -17.64
N GLU A 3 -10.61 31.54 -16.40
CA GLU A 3 -9.99 30.50 -15.58
C GLU A 3 -10.33 29.11 -16.15
N ILE A 4 -9.31 28.27 -16.36
CA ILE A 4 -9.51 26.89 -16.83
C ILE A 4 -10.11 26.08 -15.67
N PRO A 5 -11.28 25.42 -15.85
CA PRO A 5 -11.91 24.63 -14.81
C PRO A 5 -11.12 23.34 -14.53
N TYR A 6 -11.27 22.83 -13.31
CA TYR A 6 -10.74 21.51 -12.95
C TYR A 6 -11.45 20.41 -13.74
N GLN A 7 -10.68 19.39 -14.14
CA GLN A 7 -11.17 18.23 -14.87
C GLN A 7 -10.77 16.94 -14.14
N MET A 8 -11.51 15.86 -14.41
CA MET A 8 -11.13 14.52 -13.98
C MET A 8 -9.96 14.01 -14.84
N ILE A 9 -9.07 13.19 -14.26
CA ILE A 9 -7.98 12.47 -14.92
C ILE A 9 -8.54 11.66 -16.09
N SER A 10 -9.71 11.03 -15.93
CA SER A 10 -10.39 10.25 -16.97
C SER A 10 -10.73 11.04 -18.23
N ASN A 11 -10.78 12.37 -18.13
CA ASN A 11 -11.12 13.26 -19.24
C ASN A 11 -9.88 13.73 -20.02
N LEU A 12 -8.68 13.49 -19.48
CA LEU A 12 -7.44 13.84 -20.18
C LEU A 12 -7.28 12.96 -21.41
N ARG A 13 -7.16 13.60 -22.58
CA ARG A 13 -6.90 12.91 -23.84
C ARG A 13 -5.57 13.34 -24.41
N PRO A 14 -4.69 12.39 -24.80
CA PRO A 14 -3.45 12.73 -25.49
C PRO A 14 -3.71 13.65 -26.68
N GLN A 15 -2.83 14.64 -26.88
CA GLN A 15 -2.77 15.46 -28.10
C GLN A 15 -3.98 16.37 -28.38
N THR A 16 -4.95 16.48 -27.47
CA THR A 16 -6.15 17.32 -27.66
C THR A 16 -5.98 18.75 -27.14
N THR A 17 -5.36 18.90 -25.97
CA THR A 17 -5.08 20.21 -25.36
C THR A 17 -3.91 20.11 -24.39
N THR A 18 -3.10 21.16 -24.33
CA THR A 18 -2.06 21.35 -23.30
C THR A 18 -2.55 22.21 -22.14
N ALA A 19 -3.73 22.82 -22.27
CA ALA A 19 -4.35 23.68 -21.27
C ALA A 19 -5.37 22.87 -20.46
N TRP A 20 -4.96 22.38 -19.29
CA TRP A 20 -5.80 21.62 -18.36
C TRP A 20 -5.40 21.91 -16.92
N ARG A 21 -6.33 21.67 -15.99
CA ARG A 21 -6.09 21.73 -14.54
C ARG A 21 -6.74 20.52 -13.89
N LEU A 22 -6.04 19.92 -12.94
CA LEU A 22 -6.51 18.76 -12.16
C LEU A 22 -6.49 19.11 -10.68
N LYS A 23 -7.48 18.60 -9.95
CA LYS A 23 -7.49 18.61 -8.48
C LYS A 23 -7.31 17.15 -8.05
N VAL A 24 -6.11 16.82 -7.59
CA VAL A 24 -5.71 15.43 -7.32
C VAL A 24 -5.07 15.29 -5.95
N ARG A 25 -5.10 14.08 -5.40
CA ARG A 25 -4.21 13.67 -4.32
C ARG A 25 -3.09 12.82 -4.89
N VAL A 26 -1.86 13.12 -4.48
CA VAL A 26 -0.72 12.22 -4.69
C VAL A 26 -0.85 11.07 -3.71
N THR A 27 -1.05 9.86 -4.21
CA THR A 27 -1.17 8.66 -3.39
C THR A 27 0.17 7.92 -3.26
N ARG A 28 1.01 7.99 -4.30
CA ARG A 28 2.35 7.37 -4.32
C ARG A 28 3.37 8.30 -4.96
N ILE A 29 4.61 8.25 -4.47
CA ILE A 29 5.77 8.96 -5.00
C ILE A 29 6.98 8.03 -4.90
N TRP A 30 7.76 7.90 -5.96
CA TRP A 30 9.02 7.15 -5.93
C TRP A 30 10.04 7.74 -6.90
N GLN A 31 11.32 7.61 -6.57
CA GLN A 31 12.42 8.04 -7.45
C GLN A 31 12.55 7.10 -8.65
N ALA A 32 12.74 7.67 -9.83
CA ALA A 32 13.24 6.95 -11.00
C ALA A 32 14.76 6.94 -10.91
N ILE A 33 15.35 5.74 -10.83
CA ILE A 33 16.79 5.56 -10.69
C ILE A 33 17.32 4.96 -11.99
N ASP A 34 18.44 5.48 -12.51
CA ASP A 34 19.10 4.94 -13.70
C ASP A 34 19.93 3.68 -13.41
N ARG A 35 20.68 3.19 -14.40
CA ARG A 35 21.52 1.99 -14.25
C ARG A 35 22.71 2.20 -13.32
N GLN A 36 23.07 3.46 -13.05
CA GLN A 36 24.20 3.87 -12.24
C GLN A 36 23.81 4.08 -10.78
N GLY A 37 22.50 4.08 -10.47
CA GLY A 37 21.99 4.31 -9.12
C GLY A 37 21.64 5.78 -8.86
N GLU A 38 21.68 6.63 -9.89
CA GLU A 38 21.39 8.06 -9.76
C GLU A 38 19.91 8.36 -9.96
N THR A 39 19.38 9.32 -9.21
CA THR A 39 17.98 9.75 -9.35
C THR A 39 17.85 10.60 -10.62
N VAL A 40 17.14 10.07 -11.61
CA VAL A 40 16.88 10.74 -12.90
C VAL A 40 15.46 11.29 -13.01
N GLY A 41 14.60 11.03 -12.03
CA GLY A 41 13.25 11.58 -12.01
C GLY A 41 12.43 11.18 -10.79
N ILE A 42 11.18 11.62 -10.77
CA ILE A 42 10.19 11.28 -9.75
C ILE A 42 8.94 10.79 -10.48
N ASN A 43 8.46 9.62 -10.08
CA ASN A 43 7.19 9.07 -10.51
C ASN A 43 6.13 9.30 -9.43
N LEU A 44 4.90 9.57 -9.86
CA LEU A 44 3.77 9.89 -9.00
C LEU A 44 2.55 9.09 -9.45
N ILE A 45 1.72 8.64 -8.51
CA ILE A 45 0.36 8.19 -8.79
C ILE A 45 -0.60 9.22 -8.20
N PHE A 46 -1.54 9.66 -9.05
CA PHE A 46 -2.59 10.59 -8.70
C PHE A 46 -3.94 9.88 -8.62
N VAL A 47 -4.78 10.34 -7.71
CA VAL A 47 -6.18 9.96 -7.63
C VAL A 47 -7.01 11.24 -7.53
N ASP A 48 -8.12 11.27 -8.27
CA ASP A 48 -9.10 12.36 -8.31
C ASP A 48 -10.49 11.89 -7.83
N GLU A 49 -10.60 10.68 -7.28
CA GLU A 49 -11.87 10.12 -6.81
C GLU A 49 -12.46 10.97 -5.68
N LEU A 50 -13.55 11.66 -6.00
CA LEU A 50 -14.28 12.56 -5.11
C LEU A 50 -15.36 11.77 -4.36
N LEU A 51 -15.31 11.79 -3.04
CA LEU A 51 -16.50 11.54 -2.23
C LEU A 51 -17.33 12.83 -2.21
N PHE A 52 -18.56 12.75 -2.74
CA PHE A 52 -19.56 13.78 -2.47
C PHE A 52 -19.96 13.70 -1.00
N VAL A 53 -19.49 14.65 -0.20
CA VAL A 53 -19.94 14.82 1.18
C VAL A 53 -21.10 15.82 1.18
N ALA A 54 -22.15 15.53 1.96
CA ALA A 54 -23.21 16.49 2.24
C ALA A 54 -22.56 17.82 2.70
N GLU A 55 -22.96 18.95 2.10
CA GLU A 55 -22.36 20.30 2.17
C GLU A 55 -21.50 20.76 0.98
N GLY A 56 -21.35 19.95 -0.08
CA GLY A 56 -20.85 20.46 -1.38
C GLY A 56 -19.35 20.77 -1.40
N VAL A 57 -18.58 20.20 -0.46
CA VAL A 57 -17.12 20.21 -0.49
C VAL A 57 -16.63 18.91 -1.13
N ASP A 58 -16.01 19.02 -2.30
CA ASP A 58 -15.34 17.92 -2.97
C ASP A 58 -14.16 17.41 -2.13
N TYR A 59 -14.32 16.24 -1.51
CA TYR A 59 -13.27 15.56 -0.73
C TYR A 59 -12.65 14.43 -1.55
N ILE A 60 -11.38 14.56 -1.91
CA ILE A 60 -10.62 13.43 -2.47
C ILE A 60 -10.36 12.45 -1.32
N GLN A 61 -10.53 11.14 -1.50
CA GLN A 61 -10.24 10.14 -0.46
C GLN A 61 -8.75 10.10 -0.07
N ARG A 62 -8.46 9.98 1.24
CA ARG A 62 -7.07 10.06 1.79
C ARG A 62 -6.22 8.87 1.39
N HIS A 63 -6.80 7.68 1.44
CA HIS A 63 -6.15 6.45 1.05
C HIS A 63 -7.09 5.73 0.09
N VAL A 64 -6.65 5.58 -1.15
CA VAL A 64 -7.33 4.74 -2.14
C VAL A 64 -6.40 3.55 -2.38
N PHE A 65 -6.95 2.36 -2.21
CA PHE A 65 -6.25 1.10 -2.34
C PHE A 65 -6.94 0.25 -3.39
N HIS A 66 -6.13 -0.49 -4.16
CA HIS A 66 -6.63 -1.51 -5.07
C HIS A 66 -6.24 -2.88 -4.54
N PHE A 67 -7.10 -3.43 -3.68
CA PHE A 67 -6.79 -4.67 -2.97
C PHE A 67 -6.82 -5.88 -3.90
N THR A 68 -5.78 -6.70 -3.82
CA THR A 68 -5.74 -8.05 -4.42
C THR A 68 -5.77 -9.08 -3.30
N ASP A 69 -6.60 -10.10 -3.47
CA ASP A 69 -6.67 -11.24 -2.55
C ASP A 69 -5.32 -11.95 -2.46
N LEU A 70 -4.97 -12.50 -1.28
CA LEU A 70 -3.66 -13.13 -1.09
C LEU A 70 -3.45 -14.32 -2.02
N SER A 71 -4.54 -15.02 -2.37
CA SER A 71 -4.54 -16.14 -3.31
C SER A 71 -4.18 -15.74 -4.75
N ALA A 72 -4.47 -14.49 -5.15
CA ALA A 72 -4.25 -13.97 -6.49
C ALA A 72 -2.92 -13.22 -6.64
N ILE A 73 -2.15 -13.03 -5.56
CA ILE A 73 -0.87 -12.28 -5.59
C ILE A 73 0.10 -12.86 -6.62
N MET A 74 0.22 -14.19 -6.69
CA MET A 74 1.18 -14.84 -7.59
C MET A 74 0.84 -14.66 -9.06
N ASP A 75 -0.45 -14.54 -9.39
CA ASP A 75 -0.90 -14.26 -10.75
C ASP A 75 -0.69 -12.78 -11.08
N ALA A 76 -1.06 -11.88 -10.17
CA ALA A 76 -0.78 -10.45 -10.29
C ALA A 76 0.73 -10.15 -10.43
N ALA A 77 1.61 -10.93 -9.79
CA ALA A 77 3.06 -10.80 -9.88
C ALA A 77 3.63 -11.05 -11.28
N ARG A 78 2.94 -11.83 -12.11
CA ARG A 78 3.35 -12.16 -13.47
C ARG A 78 3.08 -11.01 -14.43
N GLU A 79 2.09 -10.19 -14.12
CA GLU A 79 1.72 -8.99 -14.86
C GLU A 79 2.58 -7.80 -14.40
N SER A 80 3.84 -7.77 -14.85
CA SER A 80 4.96 -6.95 -14.32
C SER A 80 4.77 -5.43 -14.20
N ASN A 81 3.60 -4.88 -14.54
CA ASN A 81 3.31 -3.45 -14.57
C ASN A 81 2.42 -2.96 -13.42
N PHE A 82 1.85 -3.84 -12.59
CA PHE A 82 0.91 -3.43 -11.55
C PHE A 82 1.54 -3.42 -10.16
N LEU A 83 1.38 -2.28 -9.47
CA LEU A 83 1.57 -2.18 -8.04
C LEU A 83 0.28 -2.67 -7.39
N THR A 84 0.36 -3.68 -6.53
CA THR A 84 -0.82 -4.20 -5.83
C THR A 84 -0.86 -3.74 -4.38
N ASP A 85 -2.06 -3.60 -3.83
CA ASP A 85 -2.29 -3.40 -2.41
C ASP A 85 -2.88 -4.68 -1.81
N VAL A 86 -2.49 -5.04 -0.60
CA VAL A 86 -3.01 -6.23 0.10
C VAL A 86 -3.38 -5.86 1.53
N VAL A 87 -4.34 -6.56 2.10
CA VAL A 87 -4.76 -6.41 3.49
C VAL A 87 -4.80 -7.78 4.15
N GLY A 88 -4.36 -7.87 5.39
CA GLY A 88 -4.41 -9.12 6.13
C GLY A 88 -4.18 -8.95 7.62
N ILE A 89 -4.62 -9.96 8.37
CA ILE A 89 -4.40 -10.11 9.81
C ILE A 89 -2.95 -10.53 10.01
N LEU A 90 -2.22 -9.78 10.82
CA LEU A 90 -0.83 -10.07 11.15
C LEU A 90 -0.71 -11.32 12.03
N GLN A 91 0.21 -12.20 11.65
CA GLN A 91 0.49 -13.47 12.32
C GLN A 91 2.00 -13.74 12.31
N GLN A 92 2.48 -14.52 13.30
CA GLN A 92 3.82 -15.12 13.31
C GLN A 92 4.99 -14.14 13.06
N VAL A 93 4.95 -12.96 13.66
CA VAL A 93 6.03 -11.97 13.55
C VAL A 93 7.31 -12.54 14.17
N GLN A 94 8.37 -12.63 13.38
CA GLN A 94 9.70 -13.02 13.84
C GLN A 94 10.45 -11.80 14.39
N PRO A 95 11.40 -11.98 15.33
CA PRO A 95 12.28 -10.90 15.75
C PRO A 95 13.04 -10.29 14.57
N ILE A 96 13.31 -8.98 14.64
CA ILE A 96 14.13 -8.32 13.64
C ILE A 96 15.53 -8.96 13.57
N SER A 97 15.92 -9.34 12.36
CA SER A 97 17.20 -9.97 12.06
C SER A 97 18.18 -8.93 11.52
N THR A 98 19.45 -9.05 11.91
CA THR A 98 20.54 -8.17 11.47
C THR A 98 21.64 -9.00 10.81
N TYR A 99 22.09 -8.60 9.63
CA TYR A 99 23.13 -9.32 8.87
C TYR A 99 23.99 -8.35 8.06
N ARG A 100 25.13 -8.83 7.56
CA ARG A 100 25.95 -8.11 6.57
C ARG A 100 25.77 -8.70 5.19
N ASN A 101 25.53 -7.85 4.19
CA ASN A 101 25.47 -8.29 2.80
C ASN A 101 26.88 -8.55 2.22
N LYS A 102 26.95 -8.99 0.96
CA LYS A 102 28.22 -9.22 0.24
C LYS A 102 29.12 -7.98 0.09
N TYR A 103 28.58 -6.79 0.34
CA TYR A 103 29.31 -5.51 0.35
C TYR A 103 29.68 -5.07 1.77
N ASN A 104 29.57 -5.95 2.77
CA ASN A 104 29.84 -5.70 4.18
C ASN A 104 28.97 -4.57 4.79
N GLN A 105 27.84 -4.26 4.17
CA GLN A 105 26.88 -3.27 4.69
C GLN A 105 25.95 -3.95 5.68
N LEU A 106 25.68 -3.28 6.80
CA LEU A 106 24.69 -3.71 7.78
C LEU A 106 23.28 -3.62 7.17
N LYS A 107 22.51 -4.69 7.32
CA LYS A 107 21.17 -4.85 6.78
C LYS A 107 20.23 -5.41 7.84
N TYR A 108 18.96 -5.05 7.73
CA TYR A 108 17.91 -5.49 8.64
C TYR A 108 16.81 -6.20 7.86
N SER A 109 16.17 -7.19 8.48
CA SER A 109 14.98 -7.82 7.92
C SER A 109 14.04 -8.28 9.01
N ILE A 110 12.74 -8.17 8.77
CA ILE A 110 11.70 -8.74 9.62
C ILE A 110 10.76 -9.59 8.78
N GLN A 111 10.49 -10.81 9.25
CA GLN A 111 9.64 -11.77 8.57
C GLN A 111 8.35 -11.97 9.37
N PHE A 112 7.22 -12.02 8.68
CA PHE A 112 5.92 -12.24 9.28
C PHE A 112 4.96 -12.88 8.27
N THR A 113 3.79 -13.27 8.76
CA THR A 113 2.71 -13.83 7.94
C THR A 113 1.51 -12.89 8.01
N ILE A 114 0.81 -12.70 6.89
CA ILE A 114 -0.52 -12.10 6.87
C ILE A 114 -1.55 -13.13 6.40
N ASN A 115 -2.76 -13.07 6.96
CA ASN A 115 -3.87 -13.95 6.60
C ASN A 115 -5.13 -13.12 6.30
N ASP A 116 -5.79 -13.41 5.19
CA ASP A 116 -7.00 -12.72 4.73
C ASP A 116 -8.29 -13.49 5.06
N MET A 117 -8.26 -14.38 6.05
CA MET A 117 -9.27 -15.39 6.40
C MET A 117 -9.33 -16.61 5.48
N HIS A 118 -8.75 -16.55 4.28
CA HIS A 118 -8.81 -17.63 3.30
C HIS A 118 -7.45 -18.25 3.03
N THR A 119 -6.43 -17.41 2.89
CA THR A 119 -5.06 -17.78 2.53
C THR A 119 -4.07 -17.02 3.42
N SER A 120 -2.87 -17.57 3.59
CA SER A 120 -1.77 -16.88 4.26
C SER A 120 -0.65 -16.58 3.28
N ALA A 121 -0.02 -15.41 3.44
CA ALA A 121 1.16 -15.01 2.69
C ALA A 121 2.30 -14.65 3.65
N GLN A 122 3.50 -15.17 3.36
CA GLN A 122 4.71 -14.76 4.07
C GLN A 122 5.25 -13.47 3.46
N VAL A 123 5.63 -12.54 4.33
CA VAL A 123 6.16 -11.23 3.97
C VAL A 123 7.49 -11.01 4.66
N ILE A 124 8.42 -10.37 3.95
CA ILE A 124 9.70 -9.91 4.51
C ILE A 124 9.83 -8.43 4.18
N PHE A 125 10.02 -7.61 5.21
CA PHE A 125 10.46 -6.22 5.05
C PHE A 125 11.95 -6.11 5.33
N TYR A 126 12.60 -5.14 4.68
CA TYR A 126 14.03 -4.91 4.76
C TYR A 126 14.34 -3.48 5.24
N ASP A 127 15.50 -3.33 5.86
CA ASP A 127 16.13 -2.05 6.24
C ASP A 127 15.19 -1.12 7.02
N GLU A 128 15.07 0.15 6.63
CA GLU A 128 14.25 1.15 7.32
C GLU A 128 12.80 0.70 7.49
N MET A 129 12.24 0.01 6.50
CA MET A 129 10.88 -0.52 6.57
C MET A 129 10.75 -1.62 7.61
N ALA A 130 11.77 -2.48 7.75
CA ALA A 130 11.77 -3.52 8.78
C ALA A 130 11.78 -2.91 10.19
N GLN A 131 12.61 -1.89 10.40
CA GLN A 131 12.72 -1.20 11.69
C GLN A 131 11.44 -0.43 12.05
N SER A 132 10.88 0.33 11.09
CA SER A 132 9.61 1.05 11.30
C SER A 132 8.47 0.09 11.61
N PHE A 133 8.41 -1.03 10.89
CA PHE A 133 7.38 -2.04 11.11
C PHE A 133 7.48 -2.71 12.48
N ASP A 134 8.69 -3.09 12.91
CA ASP A 134 8.92 -3.67 14.25
C ASP A 134 8.44 -2.73 15.36
N GLN A 135 8.79 -1.44 15.25
CA GLN A 135 8.36 -0.42 16.21
C GLN A 135 6.83 -0.21 16.19
N GLU A 136 6.22 -0.05 15.01
CA GLU A 136 4.77 0.17 14.91
C GLU A 136 3.95 -1.05 15.36
N VAL A 137 4.46 -2.27 15.15
CA VAL A 137 3.85 -3.50 15.68
C VAL A 137 3.96 -3.54 17.20
N HIS A 138 5.11 -3.16 17.76
CA HIS A 138 5.31 -3.07 19.21
C HIS A 138 4.35 -2.06 19.86
N ASP A 139 4.16 -0.91 19.21
CA ASP A 139 3.33 0.19 19.70
C ASP A 139 1.83 0.00 19.41
N ALA A 140 1.45 -1.07 18.70
CA ALA A 140 0.07 -1.30 18.28
C ALA A 140 -0.85 -1.61 19.47
N GLY A 141 -1.64 -0.62 19.89
CA GLY A 141 -2.62 -0.78 20.97
C GLY A 141 -3.91 -1.54 20.61
N GLN A 142 -4.11 -1.91 19.33
CA GLN A 142 -5.34 -2.57 18.86
C GLN A 142 -5.06 -3.95 18.27
N HIS A 143 -5.77 -4.97 18.78
CA HIS A 143 -5.66 -6.35 18.34
C HIS A 143 -6.99 -6.93 17.78
N PRO A 144 -6.95 -7.90 16.85
CA PRO A 144 -5.75 -8.30 16.12
C PRO A 144 -5.18 -7.13 15.28
N ILE A 145 -3.88 -7.19 15.02
CA ILE A 145 -3.21 -6.20 14.16
C ILE A 145 -3.60 -6.52 12.72
N ILE A 146 -4.19 -5.56 12.03
CA ILE A 146 -4.49 -5.67 10.59
C ILE A 146 -3.53 -4.75 9.85
N VAL A 147 -2.85 -5.31 8.86
CA VAL A 147 -1.83 -4.60 8.07
C VAL A 147 -2.35 -4.42 6.66
N ILE A 148 -2.29 -3.19 6.17
CA ILE A 148 -2.37 -2.91 4.73
C ILE A 148 -0.93 -2.77 4.24
N ILE A 149 -0.56 -3.54 3.22
CA ILE A 149 0.73 -3.39 2.53
C ILE A 149 0.43 -2.84 1.16
N SER A 150 1.07 -1.72 0.83
CA SER A 150 0.73 -0.96 -0.35
C SER A 150 1.87 -0.90 -1.35
N SER A 151 1.47 -0.95 -2.62
CA SER A 151 2.34 -0.88 -3.78
C SER A 151 3.43 -1.96 -3.77
N VAL A 152 3.00 -3.19 -3.55
CA VAL A 152 3.86 -4.36 -3.60
C VAL A 152 4.21 -4.66 -5.05
N LYS A 153 5.50 -4.65 -5.40
CA LYS A 153 6.00 -5.35 -6.58
C LYS A 153 6.26 -6.80 -6.21
N ALA A 154 5.30 -7.68 -6.51
CA ALA A 154 5.33 -9.06 -6.04
C ALA A 154 6.56 -9.87 -6.53
N ARG A 155 7.18 -9.50 -7.65
CA ARG A 155 8.45 -10.10 -8.14
C ARG A 155 9.71 -9.72 -7.35
N LEU A 156 9.68 -8.63 -6.58
CA LEU A 156 10.83 -8.08 -5.85
C LEU A 156 10.58 -7.93 -4.34
N ILE A 157 9.35 -8.14 -3.86
CA ILE A 157 8.87 -7.90 -2.48
C ILE A 157 9.50 -6.63 -1.89
N GLN A 158 9.49 -5.57 -2.69
CA GLN A 158 9.72 -4.22 -2.19
C GLN A 158 8.35 -3.59 -2.05
N ALA A 159 7.78 -3.69 -0.86
CA ALA A 159 6.66 -2.84 -0.49
C ALA A 159 7.15 -1.40 -0.42
N ILE A 160 6.31 -0.45 -0.82
CA ILE A 160 6.66 0.97 -0.74
C ILE A 160 6.16 1.55 0.59
N ARG A 161 5.01 1.07 1.09
CA ARG A 161 4.43 1.51 2.36
C ARG A 161 3.63 0.39 3.03
N PHE A 162 3.48 0.48 4.33
CA PHE A 162 2.51 -0.29 5.09
C PHE A 162 1.70 0.64 6.00
N PHE A 163 0.57 0.13 6.50
CA PHE A 163 -0.27 0.81 7.49
C PHE A 163 -0.77 -0.22 8.51
N ILE A 164 -0.64 0.10 9.80
CA ILE A 164 -1.17 -0.72 10.90
C ILE A 164 -2.51 -0.16 11.38
N ASN A 165 -3.53 -1.01 11.45
CA ASN A 165 -4.86 -0.71 11.98
C ASN A 165 -5.47 0.59 11.44
N LEU A 166 -5.22 0.88 10.15
CA LEU A 166 -5.73 2.08 9.51
C LEU A 166 -7.25 2.14 9.63
N ASN A 167 -7.81 3.31 9.96
CA ASN A 167 -9.26 3.52 9.93
C ASN A 167 -9.75 3.53 8.47
N HIS A 168 -9.94 2.34 7.93
CA HIS A 168 -10.34 2.05 6.55
C HIS A 168 -11.40 0.94 6.54
N GLU A 169 -12.32 0.98 5.57
CA GLU A 169 -13.42 0.01 5.45
C GLU A 169 -12.92 -1.44 5.40
N ALA A 170 -11.97 -1.75 4.51
CA ALA A 170 -11.33 -3.07 4.44
C ALA A 170 -10.76 -3.59 5.78
N VAL A 171 -10.25 -2.70 6.66
CA VAL A 171 -9.76 -3.08 7.99
C VAL A 171 -10.91 -3.41 8.93
N LYS A 172 -12.03 -2.69 8.83
CA LYS A 172 -13.25 -2.95 9.60
C LYS A 172 -13.91 -4.24 9.16
N ASP A 173 -14.06 -4.43 7.85
CA ASP A 173 -14.70 -5.61 7.27
C ASP A 173 -13.96 -6.89 7.67
N LEU A 174 -12.62 -6.90 7.56
CA LEU A 174 -11.81 -8.05 7.97
C LEU A 174 -11.92 -8.34 9.47
N ARG A 175 -11.99 -7.28 10.29
CA ARG A 175 -12.18 -7.41 11.74
C ARG A 175 -13.55 -7.98 12.10
N ASP A 176 -14.60 -7.53 11.42
CA ASP A 176 -15.96 -8.00 11.65
C ASP A 176 -16.17 -9.42 11.12
N ALA A 177 -15.58 -9.76 9.97
CA ALA A 177 -15.54 -11.13 9.45
C ALA A 177 -14.91 -12.11 10.44
N LEU A 178 -13.76 -11.73 11.05
CA LEU A 178 -13.09 -12.53 12.08
C LEU A 178 -13.96 -12.71 13.33
N ARG A 179 -14.63 -11.64 13.80
CA ARG A 179 -15.54 -11.72 14.95
C ARG A 179 -16.68 -12.70 14.70
N LEU A 180 -17.27 -12.66 13.50
CA LEU A 180 -18.37 -13.55 13.13
C LEU A 180 -17.91 -15.02 13.00
N THR A 181 -16.70 -15.27 12.51
CA THR A 181 -16.16 -16.64 12.43
C THR A 181 -15.89 -17.21 13.81
N ASN A 182 -15.30 -16.43 14.72
CA ASN A 182 -15.08 -16.85 16.10
C ASN A 182 -16.39 -17.12 16.85
N TRP A 183 -17.44 -16.32 16.59
CA TRP A 183 -18.77 -16.57 17.16
C TRP A 183 -19.35 -17.92 16.73
N ARG A 184 -19.16 -18.32 15.46
CA ARG A 184 -19.69 -19.61 14.95
C ARG A 184 -18.97 -20.85 15.48
N LEU A 185 -17.82 -20.67 16.14
CA LEU A 185 -17.02 -21.75 16.73
C LEU A 185 -17.35 -21.98 18.23
N HIS A 186 -18.24 -21.17 18.80
CA HIS A 186 -18.76 -21.29 20.16
C HIS A 186 -20.25 -21.64 20.14
#